data_AF-A0A7Y1YR77-F1
#
_entry.id   AF-A0A7Y1YR77-F1
#
_cell.length_a   1.000
_cell.length_b   1.000
_cell.length_c   1.000
_cell.angle_alpha   90.00
_cell.angle_beta   90.00
_cell.angle_gamma   90.00
#
_symmetry.space_group_name_H-M   'P 1'
#
loop_
_entity.id
_entity.type
_entity.pdbx_description
1 polymer ?
#
loop_
_entity_poly.entity_id
_entity_poly.type
_entity_poly.pdbx_seq_one_letter_code
_entity_poly.pdbx_strand_id
1 'polypeptide(L)' 'YGLKPEIGRQDGNKGLILQRDDKGAYQAFRPSGKGLFIEGQVRDAVVLSNRKTGKDKLLIARNNDIVLSVSLQQ' A
#
# COMPACT_ATOMS: atom_id res chain seq x y z
N TYR A 1 23.32 -16.49 -4.13
CA TYR A 1 24.25 -15.55 -4.79
C TYR A 1 23.82 -15.47 -6.25
N GLY A 2 23.17 -14.39 -6.68
CA GLY A 2 22.56 -14.33 -8.02
C GLY A 2 21.58 -13.18 -8.22
N LEU A 3 22.02 -11.94 -7.98
CA LEU A 3 21.27 -10.76 -8.36
C LEU A 3 22.17 -9.89 -9.27
N LYS A 4 21.67 -9.53 -10.46
CA LYS A 4 22.36 -8.57 -11.33
C LYS A 4 22.29 -7.17 -10.68
N PRO A 5 23.42 -6.48 -10.47
CA PRO A 5 23.47 -5.17 -9.81
C PRO A 5 22.65 -4.08 -10.50
N GLU A 6 22.41 -4.24 -11.81
CA GLU A 6 21.75 -3.27 -12.70
C GLU A 6 20.25 -3.12 -12.40
N ILE A 7 19.61 -4.15 -11.83
CA ILE A 7 18.20 -4.11 -11.44
C ILE A 7 18.16 -3.87 -9.94
N GLY A 8 18.24 -2.61 -9.54
CA GLY A 8 18.19 -2.21 -8.14
C GLY A 8 16.98 -2.84 -7.46
N ARG A 9 17.22 -3.65 -6.41
CA ARG A 9 16.16 -4.08 -5.50
C ARG A 9 15.74 -2.87 -4.66
N GLN A 10 14.70 -2.17 -5.08
CA GLN A 10 14.01 -1.21 -4.24
C GLN A 10 13.08 -1.96 -3.29
N ASP A 11 13.63 -2.60 -2.26
CA ASP A 11 12.83 -3.03 -1.10
C ASP A 11 12.52 -1.80 -0.22
N GLY A 12 11.85 -0.81 -0.82
CA GLY A 12 11.42 0.44 -0.19
C GLY A 12 10.17 0.26 0.66
N ASN A 13 10.08 -0.80 1.47
CA ASN A 13 8.87 -1.10 2.24
C ASN A 13 8.73 -0.25 3.51
N LYS A 14 9.70 0.61 3.83
CA LYS A 14 9.68 1.52 4.98
C LYS A 14 9.91 2.96 4.52
N GLY A 15 8.90 3.57 3.92
CA GLY A 15 8.88 5.00 3.62
C GLY A 15 8.63 5.84 4.87
N LEU A 16 9.31 6.99 4.99
CA LEU A 16 8.95 8.05 5.93
C LEU A 16 7.97 9.00 5.22
N ILE A 17 6.77 9.13 5.75
CA ILE A 17 5.80 10.13 5.29
C ILE A 17 5.94 11.34 6.21
N LEU A 18 6.11 12.52 5.63
CA LEU A 18 6.09 13.79 6.35
C LEU A 18 4.77 14.50 6.04
N GLN A 19 3.95 14.75 7.05
CA GLN A 19 2.70 15.49 6.93
C GLN A 19 2.92 16.95 7.34
N ARG A 20 2.49 17.87 6.48
CA ARG A 20 2.49 19.31 6.81
C ARG A 20 1.30 19.62 7.69
N ASP A 21 1.52 20.29 8.82
CA ASP A 21 0.45 20.81 9.67
C ASP A 21 -0.08 22.15 9.17
N ASP A 22 -1.19 22.60 9.76
CA ASP A 22 -1.87 23.85 9.39
C ASP A 22 -1.02 25.11 9.66
N LYS A 23 0.06 24.96 10.45
CA LYS A 23 1.02 26.02 10.78
C LYS A 23 2.25 25.98 9.86
N GLY A 24 2.31 25.01 8.95
CA GLY A 24 3.33 24.88 7.92
C GLY A 24 4.55 24.06 8.29
N ALA A 25 4.60 23.44 9.47
CA ALA A 25 5.68 22.55 9.87
C ALA A 25 5.44 21.11 9.38
N TYR A 26 6.52 20.34 9.18
CA TYR A 26 6.44 18.93 8.80
C TYR A 26 6.63 18.02 10.01
N GLN A 27 5.73 17.08 10.19
CA GLN A 27 5.79 16.07 11.24
C GLN A 27 5.86 14.67 10.63
N ALA A 28 6.67 13.80 11.23
CA ALA A 28 6.75 12.40 10.83
C ALA A 28 5.40 11.72 11.07
N PHE A 29 4.73 11.31 9.99
CA PHE A 29 3.52 10.52 10.06
C PHE A 29 3.89 9.12 10.54
N ARG A 30 3.58 8.82 11.80
CA ARG A 30 3.68 7.47 12.33
C ARG A 30 2.44 6.71 11.87
N PRO A 31 2.57 5.62 11.09
CA PRO A 31 1.43 4.79 10.74
C PRO A 31 0.93 4.09 12.02
N SER A 32 0.07 4.76 12.78
CA SER A 32 -0.45 4.33 14.07
C SER A 32 -1.53 3.25 13.90
N GLY A 33 -1.29 2.27 13.01
CA GLY A 33 -2.30 1.32 12.52
C GLY A 33 -3.18 1.86 11.38
N LYS A 34 -2.85 3.04 10.84
CA LYS A 34 -3.55 3.65 9.69
C LYS A 34 -2.61 3.64 8.47
N GLY A 35 -3.06 3.02 7.39
CA GLY A 35 -2.29 2.79 6.17
C GLY A 35 -2.48 1.37 5.65
N LEU A 36 -2.05 1.12 4.41
CA LEU A 36 -2.10 -0.20 3.79
C LEU A 36 -0.67 -0.74 3.68
N PHE A 37 -0.34 -1.73 4.50
CA PHE A 37 0.94 -2.43 4.42
C PHE A 37 0.68 -3.86 3.93
N ILE A 38 1.34 -4.23 2.84
CA ILE A 38 1.18 -5.53 2.19
C ILE A 38 2.56 -6.15 2.10
N GLU A 39 2.70 -7.30 2.73
CA GLU A 39 3.92 -8.08 2.62
C GLU A 39 3.95 -8.82 1.27
N GLY A 40 5.12 -8.81 0.64
CA GLY A 40 5.35 -9.44 -0.65
C GLY A 40 5.30 -8.46 -1.82
N GLN A 41 5.27 -9.02 -3.03
CA GLN A 41 5.32 -8.25 -4.27
C GLN A 41 3.91 -8.05 -4.83
N VAL A 42 3.47 -6.80 -4.92
CA VAL A 42 2.22 -6.42 -5.59
C VAL A 42 2.47 -6.32 -7.09
N ARG A 43 1.60 -6.94 -7.88
CA ARG A 43 1.61 -6.85 -9.35
C ARG A 43 0.62 -5.81 -9.86
N ASP A 44 -0.58 -5.78 -9.29
CA ASP A 44 -1.66 -4.89 -9.71
C ASP A 44 -2.68 -4.70 -8.57
N ALA A 45 -3.48 -3.64 -8.64
CA ALA A 45 -4.56 -3.37 -7.69
C ALA A 45 -5.75 -2.66 -8.35
N VAL A 46 -6.96 -3.08 -8.01
CA VAL A 46 -8.20 -2.49 -8.52
C VAL A 46 -9.23 -2.28 -7.42
N VAL A 47 -9.93 -1.15 -7.47
CA VAL A 47 -11.07 -0.89 -6.59
C VAL A 47 -12.34 -1.36 -7.28
N LEU A 48 -13.09 -2.23 -6.61
CA LEU A 48 -14.40 -2.68 -7.05
C LEU A 48 -15.47 -2.07 -6.15
N SER A 49 -16.36 -1.30 -6.76
CA SER A 49 -17.55 -0.77 -6.10
C SER A 49 -18.69 -1.76 -6.16
N ASN A 50 -19.14 -2.23 -4.99
CA ASN A 50 -20.36 -3.01 -4.92
C ASN A 50 -21.57 -2.07 -4.91
N ARG A 51 -22.17 -1.86 -6.09
CA ARG A 51 -23.34 -0.98 -6.24
C ARG A 51 -24.57 -1.41 -5.42
N LYS A 52 -24.66 -2.67 -4.99
CA LYS A 52 -25.77 -3.17 -4.16
C LYS A 52 -25.59 -2.87 -2.68
N THR A 53 -24.36 -2.95 -2.18
CA THR A 53 -24.06 -2.71 -0.76
C THR A 53 -23.49 -1.34 -0.47
N GLY A 54 -23.11 -0.58 -1.51
CA GLY A 54 -22.41 0.70 -1.40
C GLY A 54 -20.99 0.60 -0.84
N LYS A 55 -20.45 -0.62 -0.68
CA LYS A 55 -19.12 -0.84 -0.08
C LYS A 55 -18.08 -1.08 -1.16
N ASP A 56 -17.03 -0.28 -1.13
CA ASP A 56 -15.87 -0.45 -1.99
C ASP A 56 -14.89 -1.47 -1.40
N LYS A 57 -14.30 -2.28 -2.27
CA LYS A 57 -13.22 -3.20 -1.93
C LYS A 57 -12.02 -2.96 -2.82
N LEU A 58 -10.84 -2.94 -2.22
CA LEU A 58 -9.57 -2.96 -2.93
C LEU A 58 -9.14 -4.42 -3.11
N LEU A 59 -8.99 -4.87 -4.35
CA LEU A 59 -8.40 -6.16 -4.70
C LEU A 59 -6.96 -5.96 -5.14
N ILE A 60 -6.06 -6.83 -4.67
CA ILE A 60 -4.62 -6.68 -4.86
C ILE A 60 -4.06 -8.01 -5.33
N ALA A 61 -3.57 -8.04 -6.56
CA ALA A 61 -2.88 -9.18 -7.14
C ALA A 61 -1.42 -9.19 -6.66
N ARG A 62 -0.97 -10.33 -6.14
CA ARG A 62 0.39 -10.52 -5.63
C ARG A 62 1.11 -11.56 -6.48
N ASN A 63 2.41 -11.36 -6.71
CA ASN A 63 3.21 -12.35 -7.43
C ASN A 63 3.26 -13.65 -6.65
N ASN A 64 2.93 -14.76 -7.32
CA ASN A 64 3.03 -16.12 -6.77
C ASN A 64 2.30 -16.31 -5.43
N ASP A 65 1.29 -15.50 -5.15
CA ASP A 65 0.53 -15.53 -3.90
C ASP A 65 -0.95 -15.24 -4.18
N ILE A 66 -1.81 -15.48 -3.21
CA ILE A 66 -3.25 -15.29 -3.31
C ILE A 66 -3.61 -13.80 -3.39
N VAL A 67 -4.71 -13.51 -4.08
CA VAL A 67 -5.30 -12.17 -4.15
C VAL A 67 -5.72 -11.72 -2.75
N LEU A 68 -5.30 -10.53 -2.35
CA LEU A 68 -5.72 -9.91 -1.10
C LEU A 68 -6.94 -9.01 -1.37
N SER A 69 -7.97 -9.10 -0.52
CA SER A 69 -9.13 -8.20 -0.57
C SER A 69 -9.24 -7.39 0.71
N VAL A 70 -9.25 -6.06 0.59
CA VAL A 70 -9.35 -5.13 1.73
C VAL A 70 -10.62 -4.29 1.58
N SER A 71 -11.42 -4.19 2.65
CA SER A 71 -12.58 -3.30 2.67
C SER A 71 -12.11 -1.86 2.90
N LEU A 72 -12.53 -0.94 2.03
CA LEU A 72 -12.24 0.48 2.23
C LEU A 72 -13.29 1.07 3.17
N GLN A 73 -12.85 1.57 4.32
CA GLN A 73 -13.70 2.38 5.19
C GLN A 73 -13.56 3.82 4.71
N GLN A 74 -14.68 4.42 4.29
CA GLN A 74 -14.79 5.86 4.06
C GLN A 74 -14.88 6.60 5.40
#